data_AF-A0A6N4RBI9-F1
#
_entry.id   AF-A0A6N4RBI9-F1
#
_cell.length_a   1.000
_cell.length_b   1.000
_cell.length_c   1.000
_cell.angle_alpha   90.00
_cell.angle_beta   90.00
_cell.angle_gamma   90.00
#
_symmetry.space_group_name_H-M   'P 1'
#
loop_
_entity.id
_entity.type
_entity.pdbx_description
1 polymer ?
#
loop_
_entity_poly.entity_id
_entity_poly.type
_entity_poly.pdbx_seq_one_letter_code
_entity_poly.pdbx_strand_id
1 'polypeptide(L)'
;MTNNIMPLRKFTDVGIKDFQAAIESLGGPIGKGSMGTTVSLKELQAISQLAHREDITVPVGNLEIDSSLLFQDRLTLARYLFKEVFKENEDHLKDMGLWAWLSALYFVQLCRPSKNDTYLLGSSYRYVVDQSRLRYYRHLVRTAVLRFSQYGESSRLFLSQPVYESGELTEQTQKIAFLNVKSVRELADALYFDTKTLKPRKGFRDKLTKGGSLRRMIQIVVPQLTMNYDPYEMQSEHLMNLLPKEFKKWKDKAAEQ
;
A
#
# COMPACT_ATOMS: atom_id res chain seq x y z
N MET A 1 -22.06 10.23 12.71
CA MET A 1 -22.02 10.00 11.25
C MET A 1 -22.75 8.70 11.02
N THR A 2 -23.78 8.70 10.18
CA THR A 2 -24.52 7.50 9.80
C THR A 2 -23.63 6.67 8.88
N ASN A 3 -23.32 5.43 9.25
CA ASN A 3 -22.57 4.51 8.40
C ASN A 3 -23.36 4.30 7.09
N ASN A 4 -22.69 4.40 5.95
CA ASN A 4 -23.32 4.16 4.65
C ASN A 4 -22.98 2.74 4.20
N ILE A 5 -23.71 1.77 4.76
CA ILE A 5 -23.55 0.35 4.46
C ILE A 5 -24.22 0.05 3.11
N MET A 6 -23.48 -0.60 2.22
CA MET A 6 -24.00 -1.04 0.93
C MET A 6 -23.48 -2.45 0.57
N PRO A 7 -24.17 -3.18 -0.32
CA PRO A 7 -23.68 -4.46 -0.80
C PRO A 7 -22.29 -4.33 -1.45
N LEU A 8 -21.44 -5.31 -1.20
CA LEU A 8 -20.17 -5.45 -1.91
C LEU A 8 -20.45 -5.72 -3.39
N ARG A 9 -19.79 -4.98 -4.26
CA ARG A 9 -19.89 -5.14 -5.71
C ARG A 9 -18.50 -5.27 -6.33
N LYS A 10 -18.49 -5.59 -7.62
CA LYS A 10 -17.31 -5.52 -8.47
C LYS A 10 -17.68 -4.91 -9.81
N PHE A 11 -16.72 -4.30 -10.48
CA PHE A 11 -16.91 -3.88 -11.86
C PHE A 11 -16.96 -5.11 -12.79
N THR A 12 -17.79 -4.99 -13.83
CA THR A 12 -17.69 -5.85 -15.03
C THR A 12 -16.47 -5.42 -15.86
N ASP A 13 -16.14 -6.18 -16.92
CA ASP A 13 -15.09 -5.76 -17.85
C ASP A 13 -15.36 -4.39 -18.48
N VAL A 14 -16.64 -4.05 -18.69
CA VAL A 14 -17.06 -2.71 -19.14
C VAL A 14 -16.81 -1.69 -18.05
N GLY A 15 -17.19 -1.96 -16.81
CA GLY A 15 -16.95 -1.06 -15.68
C GLY A 15 -15.47 -0.76 -15.41
N ILE A 16 -14.60 -1.77 -15.57
CA ILE A 16 -13.14 -1.57 -15.45
C ILE A 16 -12.66 -0.59 -16.53
N LYS A 17 -13.10 -0.78 -17.79
CA LYS A 17 -12.74 0.09 -18.91
C LYS A 17 -13.29 1.50 -18.75
N ASP A 18 -14.54 1.66 -18.34
CA ASP A 18 -15.17 2.96 -18.07
C ASP A 18 -14.42 3.72 -16.97
N PHE A 19 -14.11 3.05 -15.86
CA PHE A 19 -13.36 3.66 -14.77
C PHE A 19 -11.95 4.07 -15.19
N GLN A 20 -11.25 3.19 -15.93
CA GLN A 20 -9.93 3.51 -16.48
C GLN A 20 -9.99 4.70 -17.44
N ALA A 21 -10.94 4.70 -18.38
CA ALA A 21 -11.12 5.77 -19.35
C ALA A 21 -11.48 7.10 -18.68
N ALA A 22 -12.31 7.07 -17.63
CA ALA A 22 -12.64 8.26 -16.87
C ALA A 22 -11.40 8.88 -16.21
N ILE A 23 -10.53 8.06 -15.59
CA ILE A 23 -9.25 8.52 -15.02
C ILE A 23 -8.34 9.10 -16.12
N GLU A 24 -8.21 8.39 -17.24
CA GLU A 24 -7.32 8.77 -18.34
C GLU A 24 -7.81 10.01 -19.07
N SER A 25 -9.13 10.23 -19.15
CA SER A 25 -9.72 11.44 -19.76
C SER A 25 -9.42 12.72 -18.98
N LEU A 26 -9.31 12.63 -17.64
CA LEU A 26 -8.85 13.72 -16.79
C LEU A 26 -7.31 13.78 -16.68
N GLY A 27 -6.65 12.66 -16.98
CA GLY A 27 -5.20 12.54 -16.94
C GLY A 27 -4.54 13.25 -18.11
N GLY A 28 -3.62 14.16 -17.81
CA GLY A 28 -2.69 14.70 -18.81
C GLY A 28 -1.50 13.75 -19.04
N PRO A 29 -0.64 14.01 -20.04
CA PRO A 29 0.63 13.31 -20.17
C PRO A 29 1.47 13.48 -18.88
N ILE A 30 1.61 12.40 -18.11
CA ILE A 30 2.39 12.39 -16.88
C ILE A 30 3.88 12.29 -17.28
N GLY A 31 4.53 13.45 -17.37
CA GLY A 31 5.97 13.54 -17.60
C GLY A 31 6.77 12.83 -16.49
N LYS A 32 8.02 12.48 -16.80
CA LYS A 32 8.95 11.87 -15.84
C LYS A 32 9.13 12.80 -14.63
N GLY A 33 8.69 12.37 -13.44
CA GLY A 33 8.73 13.16 -12.21
C GLY A 33 7.48 14.00 -11.93
N SER A 34 6.44 13.93 -12.77
CA SER A 34 5.15 14.55 -12.46
C SER A 34 4.48 13.85 -11.27
N MET A 35 3.91 14.67 -10.38
CA MET A 35 3.17 14.21 -9.20
C MET A 35 1.71 13.85 -9.51
N GLY A 36 1.26 14.08 -10.75
CA GLY A 36 -0.11 13.85 -11.21
C GLY A 36 -0.69 15.07 -11.93
N THR A 37 -1.92 14.91 -12.42
CA THR A 37 -2.72 16.00 -12.98
C THR A 37 -3.57 16.63 -11.90
N THR A 38 -3.59 17.97 -11.84
CA THR A 38 -4.45 18.69 -10.90
C THR A 38 -5.91 18.58 -11.34
N VAL A 39 -6.76 18.08 -10.45
CA VAL A 39 -8.21 17.91 -10.67
C VAL A 39 -9.00 18.45 -9.47
N SER A 40 -10.25 18.82 -9.69
CA SER A 40 -11.18 19.31 -8.66
C SER A 40 -11.85 18.18 -7.88
N LEU A 41 -12.39 18.48 -6.70
CA LEU A 41 -13.19 17.53 -5.92
C LEU A 41 -14.40 17.02 -6.72
N LYS A 42 -15.08 17.90 -7.46
CA LYS A 42 -16.26 17.56 -8.26
C LYS A 42 -15.94 16.49 -9.31
N GLU A 43 -14.80 16.60 -9.98
CA GLU A 43 -14.35 15.62 -10.97
C GLU A 43 -14.04 14.27 -10.33
N LEU A 44 -13.36 14.25 -9.18
CA LEU A 44 -13.12 13.01 -8.43
C LEU A 44 -14.41 12.35 -7.95
N GLN A 45 -15.36 13.15 -7.46
CA GLN A 45 -16.68 12.66 -7.03
C GLN A 45 -17.44 12.05 -8.21
N ALA A 46 -17.42 12.71 -9.38
CA ALA A 46 -18.05 12.18 -10.59
C ALA A 46 -17.49 10.80 -10.99
N ILE A 47 -16.17 10.61 -10.90
CA ILE A 47 -15.53 9.30 -11.13
C ILE A 47 -15.96 8.29 -10.05
N SER A 48 -15.97 8.69 -8.78
CA SER A 48 -16.35 7.81 -7.67
C SER A 48 -17.80 7.29 -7.80
N GLN A 49 -18.70 8.10 -8.39
CA GLN A 49 -20.08 7.67 -8.67
C GLN A 49 -20.20 6.45 -9.59
N LEU A 50 -19.16 6.13 -10.39
CA LEU A 50 -19.14 4.91 -11.19
C LEU A 50 -19.29 3.65 -10.32
N ALA A 51 -18.82 3.66 -9.07
CA ALA A 51 -18.96 2.53 -8.14
C ALA A 51 -20.43 2.20 -7.80
N HIS A 52 -21.36 3.14 -8.01
CA HIS A 52 -22.78 2.99 -7.72
C HIS A 52 -23.63 2.68 -8.95
N ARG A 53 -23.04 2.65 -10.15
CA ARG A 53 -23.75 2.33 -11.39
C ARG A 53 -24.01 0.84 -11.52
N GLU A 54 -25.28 0.45 -11.55
CA GLU A 54 -25.69 -0.96 -11.63
C GLU A 54 -25.43 -1.59 -13.01
N ASP A 55 -25.39 -0.80 -14.07
CA ASP A 55 -25.16 -1.28 -15.44
C ASP A 55 -23.71 -1.73 -15.69
N ILE A 56 -22.77 -1.28 -14.85
CA ILE A 56 -21.35 -1.64 -14.94
C ILE A 56 -20.81 -2.36 -13.71
N THR A 57 -21.65 -2.68 -12.73
CA THR A 57 -21.27 -3.38 -11.51
C THR A 57 -22.19 -4.56 -11.21
N VAL A 58 -21.63 -5.63 -10.63
CA VAL A 58 -22.40 -6.78 -10.16
C VAL A 58 -22.14 -7.04 -8.67
N PRO A 59 -23.14 -7.49 -7.90
CA PRO A 59 -22.95 -7.89 -6.50
C PRO A 59 -21.92 -9.02 -6.34
N VAL A 60 -21.23 -9.04 -5.20
CA VAL A 60 -20.25 -10.08 -4.82
C VAL A 60 -20.68 -10.73 -3.52
N GLY A 61 -21.37 -11.87 -3.63
CA GLY A 61 -21.88 -12.61 -2.48
C GLY A 61 -22.84 -11.78 -1.62
N ASN A 62 -22.94 -12.14 -0.34
CA ASN A 62 -23.77 -11.47 0.66
C ASN A 62 -22.90 -10.67 1.65
N LEU A 63 -21.88 -9.98 1.13
CA LEU A 63 -21.00 -9.12 1.93
C LEU A 63 -21.46 -7.67 1.80
N GLU A 64 -21.19 -6.89 2.84
CA GLU A 64 -21.48 -5.46 2.87
C GLU A 64 -20.20 -4.66 3.17
N ILE A 65 -20.20 -3.41 2.76
CA ILE A 65 -19.08 -2.49 2.97
C ILE A 65 -19.59 -1.10 3.30
N ASP A 66 -18.87 -0.37 4.15
CA ASP A 66 -19.19 1.00 4.53
C ASP A 66 -18.47 1.98 3.62
N SER A 67 -19.22 2.55 2.68
CA SER A 67 -18.68 3.50 1.70
C SER A 67 -18.32 4.87 2.31
N SER A 68 -18.74 5.14 3.55
CA SER A 68 -18.52 6.44 4.22
C SER A 68 -17.20 6.51 4.99
N LEU A 69 -16.46 5.40 5.10
CA LEU A 69 -15.23 5.35 5.87
C LEU A 69 -14.11 6.17 5.25
N LEU A 70 -13.49 7.00 6.09
CA LEU A 70 -12.26 7.73 5.81
C LEU A 70 -11.10 7.07 6.53
N PHE A 71 -10.07 6.68 5.78
CA PHE A 71 -8.92 5.99 6.33
C PHE A 71 -7.77 6.98 6.54
N GLN A 72 -7.23 6.99 7.76
CA GLN A 72 -6.10 7.85 8.11
C GLN A 72 -4.83 7.46 7.35
N ASP A 73 -4.66 6.16 7.12
CA ASP A 73 -3.47 5.58 6.50
C ASP A 73 -3.79 4.28 5.76
N ARG A 74 -2.79 3.75 5.06
CA ARG A 74 -2.93 2.50 4.32
C ARG A 74 -3.12 1.29 5.22
N LEU A 75 -2.69 1.35 6.49
CA LEU A 75 -2.81 0.25 7.42
C LEU A 75 -4.27 0.07 7.86
N THR A 76 -4.93 1.16 8.21
CA THR A 76 -6.36 1.18 8.57
C THR A 76 -7.24 0.78 7.40
N LEU A 77 -6.98 1.28 6.19
CA LEU A 77 -7.63 0.83 4.95
C LEU A 77 -7.43 -0.68 4.73
N ALA A 78 -6.18 -1.15 4.76
CA ALA A 78 -5.87 -2.55 4.46
C ALA A 78 -6.48 -3.51 5.48
N ARG A 79 -6.41 -3.16 6.77
CA ARG A 79 -6.98 -3.95 7.87
C ARG A 79 -8.49 -4.08 7.73
N TYR A 80 -9.17 -2.97 7.46
CA TYR A 80 -10.61 -2.95 7.24
C TYR A 80 -11.00 -3.84 6.06
N LEU A 81 -10.43 -3.56 4.88
CA LEU A 81 -10.75 -4.32 3.68
C LEU A 81 -10.39 -5.80 3.80
N PHE A 82 -9.25 -6.12 4.41
CA PHE A 82 -8.88 -7.52 4.63
C PHE A 82 -9.92 -8.22 5.48
N LYS A 83 -10.33 -7.63 6.61
CA LYS A 83 -11.34 -8.21 7.50
C LYS A 83 -12.69 -8.39 6.82
N GLU A 84 -13.20 -7.37 6.15
CA GLU A 84 -14.57 -7.36 5.62
C GLU A 84 -14.70 -8.08 4.26
N VAL A 85 -13.65 -8.11 3.45
CA VAL A 85 -13.73 -8.57 2.04
C VAL A 85 -12.87 -9.79 1.74
N PHE A 86 -11.65 -9.88 2.29
CA PHE A 86 -10.65 -10.83 1.78
C PHE A 86 -10.31 -11.97 2.75
N LYS A 87 -10.62 -11.85 4.04
CA LYS A 87 -10.23 -12.82 5.06
C LYS A 87 -10.83 -14.20 4.82
N GLU A 88 -12.10 -14.25 4.43
CA GLU A 88 -12.87 -15.51 4.30
C GLU A 88 -12.84 -16.07 2.86
N ASN A 89 -12.36 -15.30 1.88
CA ASN A 89 -12.30 -15.74 0.48
C ASN A 89 -11.05 -15.21 -0.24
N GLU A 90 -10.04 -16.07 -0.38
CA GLU A 90 -8.80 -15.72 -1.07
C GLU A 90 -8.98 -15.50 -2.58
N ASP A 91 -10.02 -16.04 -3.22
CA ASP A 91 -10.24 -15.83 -4.65
C ASP A 91 -10.60 -14.38 -4.97
N HIS A 92 -11.12 -13.63 -3.99
CA HIS A 92 -11.29 -12.19 -4.11
C HIS A 92 -9.95 -11.47 -4.38
N LEU A 93 -8.81 -12.01 -3.93
CA LEU A 93 -7.50 -11.41 -4.19
C LEU A 93 -7.11 -11.41 -5.68
N LYS A 94 -7.72 -12.30 -6.47
CA LYS A 94 -7.49 -12.44 -7.91
C LYS A 94 -8.51 -11.64 -8.75
N ASP A 95 -9.57 -11.12 -8.13
CA ASP A 95 -10.65 -10.44 -8.84
C ASP A 95 -10.30 -8.98 -9.19
N MET A 96 -10.03 -8.74 -10.47
CA MET A 96 -9.63 -7.44 -11.00
C MET A 96 -10.76 -6.41 -10.94
N GLY A 97 -12.01 -6.85 -11.13
CA GLY A 97 -13.19 -6.01 -11.05
C GLY A 97 -13.44 -5.53 -9.64
N LEU A 98 -13.17 -6.38 -8.65
CA LEU A 98 -13.28 -6.04 -7.23
C LEU A 98 -12.24 -4.99 -6.84
N TRP A 99 -10.98 -5.16 -7.26
CA TRP A 99 -9.93 -4.16 -6.98
C TRP A 99 -10.22 -2.80 -7.59
N ALA A 100 -10.64 -2.77 -8.85
CA ALA A 100 -11.01 -1.54 -9.53
C ALA A 100 -12.22 -0.87 -8.86
N TRP A 101 -13.23 -1.66 -8.46
CA TRP A 101 -14.41 -1.15 -7.77
C TRP A 101 -14.10 -0.56 -6.40
N LEU A 102 -13.28 -1.24 -5.57
CA LEU A 102 -12.84 -0.70 -4.28
C LEU A 102 -12.04 0.60 -4.45
N SER A 103 -11.22 0.70 -5.50
CA SER A 103 -10.53 1.95 -5.84
C SER A 103 -11.49 3.06 -6.22
N ALA A 104 -12.56 2.77 -6.97
CA ALA A 104 -13.59 3.75 -7.33
C ALA A 104 -14.43 4.18 -6.12
N LEU A 105 -14.78 3.25 -5.23
CA LEU A 105 -15.57 3.51 -4.02
C LEU A 105 -14.85 4.50 -3.09
N TYR A 106 -13.54 4.31 -2.88
CA TYR A 106 -12.72 5.17 -2.02
C TYR A 106 -11.86 6.17 -2.82
N PHE A 107 -12.25 6.49 -4.05
CA PHE A 107 -11.39 7.16 -5.03
C PHE A 107 -10.86 8.53 -4.57
N VAL A 108 -11.72 9.32 -3.94
CA VAL A 108 -11.38 10.69 -3.50
C VAL A 108 -10.19 10.67 -2.53
N GLN A 109 -10.21 9.80 -1.52
CA GLN A 109 -9.12 9.71 -0.54
C GLN A 109 -7.84 9.11 -1.13
N LEU A 110 -7.93 8.31 -2.20
CA LEU A 110 -6.77 7.77 -2.92
C LEU A 110 -6.05 8.82 -3.79
N CYS A 111 -6.63 10.01 -3.95
CA CYS A 111 -6.00 11.13 -4.64
C CYS A 111 -5.38 12.10 -3.62
N ARG A 112 -4.15 12.57 -3.91
CA ARG A 112 -3.41 13.40 -2.95
C ARG A 112 -4.01 14.81 -2.92
N PRO A 113 -4.42 15.34 -1.76
CA PRO A 113 -4.85 16.74 -1.66
C PRO A 113 -3.73 17.71 -2.04
N SER A 114 -4.11 18.81 -2.69
CA SER A 114 -3.25 19.90 -3.14
C SER A 114 -3.83 21.24 -2.64
N LYS A 115 -3.28 22.36 -3.10
CA LYS A 115 -3.77 23.70 -2.74
C LYS A 115 -5.15 23.97 -3.34
N ASN A 116 -5.90 24.89 -2.73
CA ASN A 116 -7.17 25.41 -3.26
C ASN A 116 -8.23 24.32 -3.54
N ASP A 117 -8.34 23.33 -2.66
CA ASP A 117 -9.32 22.22 -2.77
C ASP A 117 -9.20 21.42 -4.08
N THR A 118 -7.98 21.34 -4.60
CA THR A 118 -7.63 20.49 -5.74
C THR A 118 -6.89 19.24 -5.27
N TYR A 119 -6.78 18.27 -6.17
CA TYR A 119 -6.18 16.98 -5.91
C TYR A 119 -5.21 16.63 -7.04
N LEU A 120 -4.21 15.81 -6.74
CA LEU A 120 -3.29 15.26 -7.73
C LEU A 120 -3.75 13.85 -8.11
N LEU A 121 -4.24 13.74 -9.34
CA LEU A 121 -4.61 12.49 -9.98
C LEU A 121 -3.37 11.81 -10.56
N GLY A 122 -3.04 10.62 -10.06
CA GLY A 122 -1.94 9.82 -10.60
C GLY A 122 -2.34 9.03 -11.85
N SER A 123 -1.41 8.25 -12.38
CA SER A 123 -1.70 7.34 -13.51
C SER A 123 -2.75 6.28 -13.15
N SER A 124 -3.51 5.82 -14.15
CA SER A 124 -4.57 4.81 -14.02
C SER A 124 -4.14 3.52 -13.31
N TYR A 125 -2.91 3.04 -13.53
CA TYR A 125 -2.36 1.84 -12.88
C TYR A 125 -2.29 1.89 -11.34
N ARG A 126 -2.53 3.05 -10.72
CA ARG A 126 -2.64 3.20 -9.26
C ARG A 126 -4.00 2.79 -8.71
N TYR A 127 -5.01 2.74 -9.58
CA TYR A 127 -6.42 2.55 -9.23
C TYR A 127 -7.06 1.36 -9.97
N VAL A 128 -6.51 1.03 -11.15
CA VAL A 128 -6.86 -0.15 -11.95
C VAL A 128 -5.64 -1.06 -12.00
N VAL A 129 -5.83 -2.36 -11.77
CA VAL A 129 -4.69 -3.29 -11.68
C VAL A 129 -4.07 -3.48 -13.06
N ASP A 130 -2.81 -3.07 -13.18
CA ASP A 130 -2.00 -3.25 -14.40
C ASP A 130 -1.37 -4.65 -14.41
N GLN A 131 -1.40 -5.34 -15.56
CA GLN A 131 -0.82 -6.67 -15.73
C GLN A 131 0.72 -6.64 -15.88
N SER A 132 1.31 -5.47 -16.12
CA SER A 132 2.75 -5.29 -16.21
C SER A 132 3.43 -5.55 -14.88
N ARG A 133 4.43 -6.46 -14.89
CA ARG A 133 5.31 -6.73 -13.75
C ARG A 133 6.01 -5.48 -13.19
N LEU A 134 6.14 -4.42 -13.99
CA LEU A 134 6.76 -3.17 -13.58
C LEU A 134 5.82 -2.22 -12.84
N ARG A 135 4.50 -2.42 -12.96
CA ARG A 135 3.49 -1.47 -12.46
C ARG A 135 2.42 -2.10 -11.56
N TYR A 136 2.23 -3.42 -11.60
CA TYR A 136 1.18 -4.10 -10.81
C TYR A 136 1.23 -3.78 -9.30
N TYR A 137 2.42 -3.63 -8.72
CA TYR A 137 2.62 -3.31 -7.30
C TYR A 137 2.30 -1.86 -6.94
N ARG A 138 2.05 -0.98 -7.94
CA ARG A 138 1.75 0.43 -7.73
C ARG A 138 0.28 0.70 -7.43
N HIS A 139 -0.58 -0.32 -7.56
CA HIS A 139 -1.98 -0.23 -7.19
C HIS A 139 -2.14 0.05 -5.69
N LEU A 140 -2.80 1.15 -5.32
CA LEU A 140 -2.80 1.67 -3.96
C LEU A 140 -3.49 0.74 -2.97
N VAL A 141 -4.72 0.33 -3.29
CA VAL A 141 -5.56 -0.53 -2.43
C VAL A 141 -5.00 -1.95 -2.37
N ARG A 142 -4.97 -2.64 -3.53
CA ARG A 142 -4.46 -4.01 -3.68
C ARG A 142 -3.11 -4.24 -2.99
N THR A 143 -2.11 -3.39 -3.23
CA THR A 143 -0.78 -3.58 -2.61
C THR A 143 -0.83 -3.42 -1.09
N ALA A 144 -1.70 -2.54 -0.55
CA ALA A 144 -1.85 -2.41 0.89
C ALA A 144 -2.49 -3.67 1.49
N VAL A 145 -3.59 -4.14 0.90
CA VAL A 145 -4.29 -5.36 1.36
C VAL A 145 -3.41 -6.59 1.26
N LEU A 146 -2.70 -6.81 0.16
CA LEU A 146 -1.82 -7.97 0.01
C LEU A 146 -0.66 -7.98 1.02
N ARG A 147 -0.13 -6.80 1.35
CA ARG A 147 0.90 -6.69 2.39
C ARG A 147 0.35 -6.98 3.77
N PHE A 148 -0.86 -6.51 4.05
CA PHE A 148 -1.50 -6.79 5.31
C PHE A 148 -1.91 -8.26 5.44
N SER A 149 -2.44 -8.88 4.38
CA SER A 149 -2.77 -10.31 4.39
C SER A 149 -1.55 -11.19 4.62
N GLN A 150 -0.40 -10.81 4.04
CA GLN A 150 0.84 -11.58 4.18
C GLN A 150 1.56 -11.35 5.50
N TYR A 151 1.50 -10.13 6.07
CA TYR A 151 2.36 -9.74 7.20
C TYR A 151 1.62 -9.28 8.45
N GLY A 152 0.29 -9.16 8.40
CA GLY A 152 -0.53 -8.64 9.48
C GLY A 152 -0.04 -7.27 9.97
N GLU A 153 0.01 -7.11 11.29
CA GLU A 153 0.43 -5.87 11.95
C GLU A 153 1.89 -5.47 11.65
N SER A 154 2.77 -6.42 11.36
CA SER A 154 4.17 -6.15 11.00
C SER A 154 4.31 -5.42 9.65
N SER A 155 3.21 -5.24 8.91
CA SER A 155 3.16 -4.37 7.72
C SER A 155 3.15 -2.86 8.05
N ARG A 156 2.97 -2.49 9.33
CA ARG A 156 2.83 -1.09 9.79
C ARG A 156 3.98 -0.18 9.36
N LEU A 157 5.21 -0.67 9.33
CA LEU A 157 6.37 0.11 8.84
C LEU A 157 6.14 0.68 7.43
N PHE A 158 5.37 -0.03 6.61
CA PHE A 158 5.11 0.29 5.20
C PHE A 158 3.76 0.95 4.96
N LEU A 159 2.77 0.62 5.81
CA LEU A 159 1.39 1.04 5.62
C LEU A 159 0.98 2.24 6.48
N SER A 160 1.85 2.74 7.37
CA SER A 160 1.60 3.96 8.17
C SER A 160 1.77 5.26 7.36
N GLN A 161 1.47 5.24 6.06
CA GLN A 161 1.49 6.41 5.18
C GLN A 161 0.06 6.75 4.73
N PRO A 162 -0.22 7.99 4.32
CA PRO A 162 -1.53 8.35 3.79
C PRO A 162 -1.96 7.42 2.64
N VAL A 163 -3.27 7.18 2.52
CA VAL A 163 -3.82 6.20 1.56
C VAL A 163 -3.47 6.48 0.09
N TYR A 164 -3.26 7.75 -0.26
CA TYR A 164 -2.88 8.19 -1.60
C TYR A 164 -1.38 7.99 -1.93
N GLU A 165 -0.53 7.56 -0.99
CA GLU A 165 0.90 7.38 -1.24
C GLU A 165 1.25 5.93 -1.58
N SER A 166 1.67 5.65 -2.83
CA SER A 166 2.22 4.33 -3.19
C SER A 166 3.68 4.14 -2.74
N GLY A 167 4.40 5.24 -2.51
CA GLY A 167 5.67 5.34 -1.77
C GLY A 167 6.92 4.73 -2.45
N GLU A 168 8.06 5.44 -2.35
CA GLU A 168 9.41 4.89 -2.61
C GLU A 168 9.68 3.63 -1.77
N LEU A 169 9.15 3.62 -0.54
CA LEU A 169 9.32 2.52 0.39
C LEU A 169 8.72 1.21 -0.16
N THR A 170 7.61 1.28 -0.89
CA THR A 170 7.02 0.11 -1.54
C THR A 170 7.96 -0.47 -2.58
N GLU A 171 8.61 0.39 -3.38
CA GLU A 171 9.57 0.00 -4.41
C GLU A 171 10.85 -0.58 -3.81
N GLN A 172 11.37 0.05 -2.75
CA GLN A 172 12.57 -0.44 -2.05
C GLN A 172 12.35 -1.84 -1.44
N THR A 173 11.13 -2.15 -1.01
CA THR A 173 10.79 -3.41 -0.33
C THR A 173 10.27 -4.49 -1.27
N GLN A 174 10.25 -4.28 -2.59
CA GLN A 174 9.93 -5.32 -3.59
C GLN A 174 11.02 -6.40 -3.75
N LYS A 175 12.10 -6.35 -2.97
CA LYS A 175 13.18 -7.33 -3.07
C LYS A 175 12.76 -8.65 -2.43
N ILE A 176 13.03 -9.77 -3.10
CA ILE A 176 12.69 -11.14 -2.64
C ILE A 176 13.20 -11.39 -1.21
N ALA A 177 14.45 -10.99 -0.93
CA ALA A 177 15.06 -11.12 0.41
C ALA A 177 14.27 -10.41 1.53
N PHE A 178 13.46 -9.40 1.18
CA PHE A 178 12.57 -8.73 2.11
C PHE A 178 11.16 -9.33 2.08
N LEU A 179 10.62 -9.61 0.89
CA LEU A 179 9.25 -10.08 0.70
C LEU A 179 9.02 -11.50 1.23
N ASN A 180 10.02 -12.37 1.20
CA ASN A 180 9.86 -13.79 1.54
C ASN A 180 10.37 -14.14 2.94
N VAL A 181 11.28 -13.34 3.50
CA VAL A 181 11.92 -13.63 4.79
C VAL A 181 11.24 -12.91 5.95
N LYS A 182 10.49 -13.64 6.79
CA LYS A 182 9.73 -13.08 7.93
C LYS A 182 10.62 -12.36 8.93
N SER A 183 11.71 -13.00 9.34
CA SER A 183 12.66 -12.47 10.32
C SER A 183 13.28 -11.13 9.90
N VAL A 184 13.54 -10.93 8.60
CA VAL A 184 14.03 -9.66 8.05
C VAL A 184 12.97 -8.55 8.13
N ARG A 185 11.68 -8.89 7.95
CA ARG A 185 10.59 -7.92 8.11
C ARG A 185 10.41 -7.52 9.56
N GLU A 186 10.42 -8.48 10.47
CA GLU A 186 10.34 -8.24 11.92
C GLU A 186 11.52 -7.41 12.42
N LEU A 187 12.73 -7.72 11.93
CA LEU A 187 13.93 -6.92 12.19
C LEU A 187 13.76 -5.47 11.70
N ALA A 188 13.22 -5.28 10.48
CA ALA A 188 12.98 -3.94 9.95
C ALA A 188 11.96 -3.16 10.79
N ASP A 189 10.86 -3.80 11.17
CA ASP A 189 9.84 -3.21 12.03
C ASP A 189 10.42 -2.81 13.39
N ALA A 190 11.16 -3.70 14.05
CA ALA A 190 11.81 -3.44 15.34
C ALA A 190 12.80 -2.25 15.28
N LEU A 191 13.61 -2.17 14.21
CA LEU A 191 14.61 -1.10 14.06
C LEU A 191 14.00 0.26 13.73
N TYR A 192 13.01 0.28 12.84
CA TYR A 192 12.58 1.50 12.17
C TYR A 192 11.17 1.96 12.51
N PHE A 193 10.35 1.13 13.13
CA PHE A 193 9.06 1.57 13.65
C PHE A 193 9.22 2.07 15.08
N ASP A 194 8.45 3.08 15.46
CA ASP A 194 8.41 3.64 16.80
C ASP A 194 7.07 3.31 17.43
N THR A 195 7.06 2.39 18.39
CA THR A 195 5.84 1.88 19.04
C THR A 195 5.16 2.91 19.92
N LYS A 196 5.91 3.89 20.47
CA LYS A 196 5.36 4.97 21.31
C LYS A 196 4.60 5.99 20.48
N THR A 197 5.14 6.35 19.31
CA THR A 197 4.51 7.34 18.42
C THR A 197 3.66 6.73 17.30
N LEU A 198 3.65 5.39 17.20
CA LEU A 198 3.00 4.60 16.14
C LEU A 198 3.39 5.06 14.72
N LYS A 199 4.66 5.45 14.53
CA LYS A 199 5.16 6.00 13.28
C LYS A 199 6.52 5.43 12.90
N PRO A 200 6.84 5.34 11.60
CA PRO A 200 8.20 5.08 11.17
C PRO A 200 9.16 6.18 11.64
N ARG A 201 10.31 5.79 12.18
CA ARG A 201 11.35 6.69 12.68
C ARG A 201 11.96 7.50 11.55
N LYS A 202 12.16 8.80 11.77
CA LYS A 202 12.76 9.70 10.75
C LYS A 202 14.18 9.28 10.37
N GLY A 203 14.50 9.32 9.07
CA GLY A 203 15.84 9.07 8.53
C GLY A 203 16.13 7.62 8.12
N PHE A 204 15.18 6.68 8.27
CA PHE A 204 15.39 5.30 7.84
C PHE A 204 15.35 5.09 6.31
N ARG A 205 14.63 5.96 5.59
CA ARG A 205 14.47 5.92 4.12
C ARG A 205 15.63 6.57 3.35
N ASP A 206 16.80 6.68 3.98
CA ASP A 206 17.94 7.35 3.35
C ASP A 206 18.52 6.53 2.18
N LYS A 207 19.44 7.15 1.43
CA LYS A 207 20.09 6.57 0.26
C LYS A 207 20.86 5.31 0.63
N LEU A 208 21.09 4.45 -0.37
CA LEU A 208 21.85 3.20 -0.23
C LEU A 208 23.26 3.40 0.37
N THR A 209 23.88 4.55 0.09
CA THR A 209 25.22 4.92 0.60
C THR A 209 25.21 5.29 2.08
N LYS A 210 24.06 5.57 2.69
CA LYS A 210 23.96 5.90 4.10
C LYS A 210 23.90 4.62 4.95
N GLY A 211 24.89 4.46 5.82
CA GLY A 211 24.94 3.42 6.84
C GLY A 211 23.67 3.40 7.69
N GLY A 212 23.14 2.21 7.94
CA GLY A 212 21.94 2.03 8.77
C GLY A 212 20.62 2.38 8.08
N SER A 213 20.58 2.70 6.78
CA SER A 213 19.31 2.89 6.08
C SER A 213 18.60 1.55 5.82
N LEU A 214 17.28 1.57 5.72
CA LEU A 214 16.50 0.38 5.34
C LEU A 214 16.93 -0.14 3.97
N ARG A 215 17.18 0.75 3.00
CA ARG A 215 17.61 0.38 1.66
C ARG A 215 18.93 -0.38 1.69
N ARG A 216 19.89 0.05 2.50
CA ARG A 216 21.18 -0.63 2.71
C ARG A 216 21.02 -1.96 3.41
N MET A 217 20.16 -2.03 4.43
CA MET A 217 19.86 -3.29 5.10
C MET A 217 19.33 -4.34 4.10
N ILE A 218 18.32 -3.98 3.31
CA ILE A 218 17.67 -4.89 2.36
C ILE A 218 18.58 -5.27 1.19
N GLN A 219 19.34 -4.32 0.63
CA GLN A 219 20.05 -4.53 -0.64
C GLN A 219 21.50 -4.98 -0.48
N ILE A 220 22.11 -4.78 0.69
CA ILE A 220 23.54 -5.10 0.91
C ILE A 220 23.67 -6.06 2.08
N VAL A 221 23.16 -5.69 3.25
CA VAL A 221 23.47 -6.40 4.50
C VAL A 221 22.77 -7.74 4.57
N VAL A 222 21.46 -7.81 4.30
CA VAL A 222 20.72 -9.09 4.32
C VAL A 222 21.29 -10.07 3.29
N PRO A 223 21.53 -9.69 2.01
CA PRO A 223 22.19 -10.57 1.04
C PRO A 223 23.60 -11.05 1.46
N GLN A 224 24.35 -10.25 2.21
CA GLN A 224 25.64 -10.68 2.76
C GLN A 224 25.46 -11.71 3.89
N LEU A 225 24.47 -11.52 4.76
CA LEU A 225 24.16 -12.46 5.83
C LEU A 225 23.69 -13.81 5.27
N THR A 226 22.89 -13.82 4.20
CA THR A 226 22.43 -15.07 3.55
C THR A 226 23.55 -15.95 3.00
N MET A 227 24.79 -15.46 2.90
CA MET A 227 25.94 -16.27 2.47
C MET A 227 26.41 -17.26 3.54
N ASN A 228 26.21 -16.93 4.83
CA ASN A 228 26.74 -17.71 5.96
C ASN A 228 25.65 -18.11 6.97
N TYR A 229 24.46 -17.55 6.83
CA TYR A 229 23.34 -17.73 7.74
C TYR A 229 22.09 -18.03 6.93
N ASP A 230 21.10 -18.68 7.54
CA ASP A 230 19.78 -18.91 6.94
C ASP A 230 18.71 -18.01 7.61
N PRO A 231 18.41 -16.83 7.04
CA PRO A 231 17.38 -15.96 7.56
C PRO A 231 15.96 -16.57 7.56
N TYR A 232 15.68 -17.63 6.80
CA TYR A 232 14.35 -18.24 6.79
C TYR A 232 14.05 -18.99 8.09
N GLU A 233 15.08 -19.58 8.71
CA GLU A 233 14.96 -20.33 9.96
C GLU A 233 15.35 -19.49 11.19
N MET A 234 16.08 -18.41 11.00
CA MET A 234 16.52 -17.54 12.09
C MET A 234 15.41 -16.65 12.64
N GLN A 235 15.44 -16.45 13.96
CA GLN A 235 14.63 -15.44 14.63
C GLN A 235 15.21 -14.03 14.40
N SER A 236 14.34 -13.02 14.47
CA SER A 236 14.71 -11.63 14.16
C SER A 236 15.77 -11.06 15.12
N GLU A 237 15.78 -11.52 16.36
CA GLU A 237 16.69 -11.14 17.43
C GLU A 237 18.12 -11.63 17.14
N HIS A 238 18.26 -12.83 16.58
CA HIS A 238 19.56 -13.34 16.15
C HIS A 238 20.11 -12.51 14.97
N LEU A 239 19.27 -12.18 14.00
CA LEU A 239 19.67 -11.29 12.90
C LEU A 239 20.05 -9.89 13.41
N MET A 240 19.35 -9.36 14.41
CA MET A 240 19.67 -8.09 15.06
C MET A 240 21.10 -8.06 15.60
N ASN A 241 21.54 -9.18 16.20
CA ASN A 241 22.89 -9.32 16.76
C ASN A 241 23.98 -9.36 15.69
N LEU A 242 23.67 -9.89 14.50
CA LEU A 242 24.59 -9.95 13.36
C LEU A 242 24.73 -8.63 12.61
N LEU A 243 23.83 -7.66 12.84
CA LEU A 243 23.87 -6.39 12.12
C LEU A 243 25.16 -5.59 12.41
N PRO A 244 25.81 -5.02 11.37
CA PRO A 244 27.01 -4.22 11.53
C PRO A 244 26.81 -2.98 12.42
N LYS A 245 27.93 -2.40 12.90
CA LYS A 245 27.93 -1.23 13.80
C LYS A 245 27.18 -0.01 13.25
N GLU A 246 27.03 0.10 11.93
CA GLU A 246 26.25 1.18 11.29
C GLU A 246 24.76 1.20 11.71
N PHE A 247 24.22 0.07 12.20
CA PHE A 247 22.86 0.01 12.74
C PHE A 247 22.76 0.32 14.23
N LYS A 248 23.89 0.57 14.92
CA LYS A 248 23.91 0.76 16.39
C LYS A 248 22.87 1.78 16.86
N LYS A 249 22.79 2.94 16.20
CA LYS A 249 21.80 3.99 16.49
C LYS A 249 20.35 3.46 16.50
N TRP A 250 20.03 2.55 15.59
CA TRP A 250 18.68 1.98 15.49
C TRP A 250 18.44 0.89 16.53
N LYS A 251 19.47 0.09 16.86
CA LYS A 251 19.41 -0.87 17.97
C LYS A 251 19.19 -0.16 19.31
N ASP A 252 19.96 0.89 19.58
CA ASP A 252 19.82 1.70 20.81
C ASP A 252 18.37 2.20 20.93
N LYS A 253 17.84 2.79 19.86
CA LYS A 253 16.44 3.26 19.82
C LYS A 253 15.40 2.16 19.99
N ALA A 254 15.64 0.97 19.44
CA ALA A 254 14.73 -0.18 19.56
C ALA A 254 14.68 -0.68 21.01
N ALA A 255 15.82 -0.65 21.72
CA ALA A 255 15.91 -1.02 23.13
C ALA A 255 15.21 -0.03 24.08
N GLU A 256 15.03 1.23 23.65
CA GLU A 256 14.31 2.28 24.40
C GLU A 256 12.78 2.16 24.32
N GLN A 257 12.23 1.19 23.57
CA GLN A 257 10.79 1.04 23.35
C GLN A 257 10.05 0.48 24.55
#